data_AF-C2MEK8-F1
#
_entry.id   AF-C2MEK8-F1
#
_cell.length_a   1.000
_cell.length_b   1.000
_cell.length_c   1.000
_cell.angle_alpha   90.00
_cell.angle_beta   90.00
_cell.angle_gamma   90.00
#
_symmetry.space_group_name_H-M   'P 1'
#
loop_
_entity.id
_entity.type
_entity.pdbx_description
1 polymer ?
#
loop_
_entity_poly.entity_id
_entity_poly.type
_entity_poly.pdbx_seq_one_letter_code
_entity_poly.pdbx_strand_id
1 'polypeptide(L)'
;MLVERRLREFTMDSTLRQILAHIAYYLTNPRCKFGLLLCGTVGNGKTTMLHAIRELIFFTNNNGLWDVPYRLVSAPMYDAREIASISKDFQAFRKLKSLPLLFLDDLGKEPTERVEYGNITTPVVELLEYRYENMLSTFVSTNLTPSELGRKYQARIATDSMRCLK
;
A
#
# COMPACT_ATOMS: atom_id res chain seq x y z
N MET A 1 -4.08 -13.50 15.74
CA MET A 1 -3.44 -12.45 14.90
C MET A 1 -2.78 -13.09 13.65
N LEU A 2 -2.53 -12.36 12.54
CA LEU A 2 -1.99 -12.96 11.29
C LEU A 2 -0.66 -13.71 11.49
N VAL A 3 0.18 -13.25 12.44
CA VAL A 3 1.46 -13.89 12.80
C VAL A 3 1.25 -15.32 13.31
N GLU A 4 0.32 -15.51 14.23
CA GLU A 4 -0.01 -16.82 14.82
C GLU A 4 -0.65 -17.75 13.78
N ARG A 5 -1.47 -17.22 12.86
CA ARG A 5 -2.00 -17.99 11.72
C ARG A 5 -0.90 -18.51 10.79
N ARG A 6 0.28 -17.91 10.81
CA ARG A 6 1.48 -18.35 10.09
C ARG A 6 2.44 -19.16 10.96
N LEU A 7 1.98 -19.66 12.11
CA LEU A 7 2.73 -20.47 13.07
C LEU A 7 4.03 -19.80 13.54
N ARG A 8 3.98 -18.47 13.73
CA ARG A 8 5.08 -17.69 14.30
C ARG A 8 4.66 -17.07 15.62
N GLU A 9 5.63 -16.87 16.50
CA GLU A 9 5.45 -16.09 17.72
C GLU A 9 5.63 -14.60 17.42
N PHE A 10 4.79 -13.77 18.04
CA PHE A 10 4.90 -12.32 17.93
C PHE A 10 5.80 -11.80 19.06
N THR A 11 6.93 -11.19 18.68
CA THR A 11 7.87 -10.60 19.63
C THR A 11 7.88 -9.07 19.49
N MET A 12 7.63 -8.37 20.59
CA MET A 12 7.69 -6.89 20.65
C MET A 12 9.08 -6.39 21.01
N ASP A 13 9.95 -6.33 20.01
CA ASP A 13 11.31 -5.77 20.16
C ASP A 13 11.34 -4.23 20.11
N SER A 14 12.51 -3.65 20.39
CA SER A 14 12.71 -2.20 20.41
C SER A 14 12.55 -1.56 19.02
N THR A 15 12.97 -2.26 17.97
CA THR A 15 12.87 -1.81 16.57
C THR A 15 11.42 -1.69 16.13
N LEU A 16 10.62 -2.73 16.37
CA LEU A 16 9.20 -2.77 16.08
C LEU A 16 8.43 -1.69 16.84
N ARG A 17 8.79 -1.42 18.11
CA ARG A 17 8.22 -0.29 18.87
C ARG A 17 8.50 1.05 18.21
N GLN A 18 9.72 1.28 17.71
CA GLN A 18 10.06 2.52 17.01
C GLN A 18 9.29 2.65 15.69
N ILE A 19 9.20 1.56 14.92
CA ILE A 19 8.41 1.53 13.68
C ILE A 19 6.94 1.83 13.97
N LEU A 20 6.36 1.21 15.00
CA LEU A 20 4.98 1.47 15.40
C LEU A 20 4.76 2.92 15.85
N ALA A 21 5.70 3.51 16.60
CA ALA A 21 5.65 4.92 16.98
C ALA A 21 5.70 5.84 15.75
N HIS A 22 6.54 5.52 14.76
CA HIS A 22 6.60 6.26 13.50
C HIS A 22 5.31 6.14 12.68
N ILE A 23 4.73 4.94 12.60
CA ILE A 23 3.45 4.71 11.92
C ILE A 23 2.32 5.47 12.65
N ALA A 24 2.27 5.39 13.98
CA ALA A 24 1.26 6.10 14.77
C ALA A 24 1.37 7.62 14.58
N TYR A 25 2.58 8.18 14.64
CA TYR A 25 2.82 9.58 14.34
C TYR A 25 2.39 9.93 12.91
N TYR A 26 2.68 9.08 11.94
CA TYR A 26 2.31 9.29 10.54
C TYR A 26 0.79 9.29 10.33
N LEU A 27 0.09 8.34 10.94
CA LEU A 27 -1.37 8.17 10.81
C LEU A 27 -2.16 9.28 11.51
N THR A 28 -1.60 9.88 12.57
CA THR A 28 -2.28 10.90 13.38
C THR A 28 -1.87 12.33 13.04
N ASN A 29 -0.83 12.53 12.23
CA ASN A 29 -0.37 13.86 11.88
C ASN A 29 -1.12 14.40 10.64
N PRO A 30 -1.88 15.50 10.77
CA PRO A 30 -2.69 16.06 9.68
C PRO A 30 -1.86 16.63 8.53
N ARG A 31 -0.54 16.79 8.70
CA ARG A 31 0.40 17.25 7.66
C ARG A 31 1.17 16.10 6.99
N CYS A 32 0.97 14.86 7.42
CA CYS A 32 1.68 13.72 6.82
C CYS A 32 1.12 13.37 5.43
N LYS A 33 2.02 12.81 4.59
CA LYS A 33 1.76 12.56 3.17
C LYS A 33 0.64 11.51 2.99
N PHE A 34 0.16 11.41 1.77
CA PHE A 34 -1.00 10.61 1.34
C PHE A 34 -0.67 9.12 1.15
N GLY A 35 0.38 8.58 1.78
CA GLY A 35 0.66 7.16 1.67
C GLY A 35 1.88 6.65 2.42
N LEU A 36 1.86 5.38 2.83
CA LEU A 36 2.95 4.75 3.57
C LEU A 36 3.58 3.64 2.74
N LEU A 37 4.91 3.59 2.69
CA LEU A 37 5.65 2.53 2.03
C LEU A 37 6.44 1.73 3.06
N LEU A 38 6.12 0.45 3.18
CA LEU A 38 6.85 -0.54 3.98
C LEU A 38 7.83 -1.29 3.07
N CYS A 39 9.11 -0.97 3.23
CA CYS A 39 10.22 -1.37 2.38
C CYS A 39 11.18 -2.26 3.21
N GLY A 40 11.63 -3.41 2.70
CA GLY A 40 12.62 -4.25 3.41
C GLY A 40 12.64 -5.71 2.97
N THR A 41 13.58 -6.51 3.49
CA THR A 41 13.76 -7.91 3.08
C THR A 41 12.58 -8.83 3.45
N VAL A 42 12.53 -10.01 2.82
CA VAL A 42 11.48 -11.01 3.04
C VAL A 42 11.49 -11.47 4.50
N GLY A 43 10.30 -11.63 5.10
CA GLY A 43 10.16 -12.17 6.46
C GLY A 43 10.06 -11.15 7.59
N ASN A 44 10.24 -9.85 7.33
CA ASN A 44 10.22 -8.79 8.37
C ASN A 44 8.81 -8.28 8.74
N GLY A 45 7.75 -9.05 8.49
CA GLY A 45 6.40 -8.69 8.92
C GLY A 45 5.71 -7.53 8.19
N LYS A 46 6.24 -7.04 7.05
CA LYS A 46 5.65 -5.92 6.28
C LYS A 46 4.18 -6.14 5.90
N THR A 47 3.87 -7.31 5.31
CA THR A 47 2.49 -7.71 5.02
C THR A 47 1.65 -7.75 6.29
N THR A 48 2.18 -8.29 7.39
CA THR A 48 1.48 -8.32 8.69
C THR A 48 1.17 -6.91 9.19
N MET A 49 2.12 -5.99 9.12
CA MET A 49 1.94 -4.60 9.51
C MET A 49 0.90 -3.92 8.62
N LEU A 50 0.94 -4.15 7.32
CA LEU A 50 -0.02 -3.63 6.35
C LEU A 50 -1.45 -4.09 6.69
N HIS A 51 -1.62 -5.39 7.00
CA HIS A 51 -2.89 -5.92 7.50
C HIS A 51 -3.31 -5.30 8.84
N ALA A 52 -2.40 -5.10 9.79
CA ALA A 52 -2.71 -4.51 11.08
C ALA A 52 -3.20 -3.06 10.94
N ILE A 53 -2.57 -2.26 10.08
CA ILE A 53 -3.01 -0.89 9.77
C ILE A 53 -4.41 -0.92 9.15
N ARG A 54 -4.66 -1.83 8.21
CA ARG A 54 -5.98 -2.00 7.57
C ARG A 54 -7.06 -2.33 8.59
N GLU A 55 -6.83 -3.32 9.45
CA GLU A 55 -7.76 -3.70 10.51
C GLU A 55 -8.02 -2.55 11.48
N LEU A 56 -6.99 -1.80 11.84
CA LEU A 56 -7.13 -0.60 12.70
C LEU A 56 -8.05 0.43 12.06
N ILE A 57 -7.81 0.80 10.79
CA ILE A 57 -8.64 1.79 10.08
C ILE A 57 -10.09 1.30 9.95
N PHE A 58 -10.28 0.02 9.62
CA PHE A 58 -11.60 -0.58 9.52
C PHE A 58 -12.34 -0.58 10.86
N PHE A 59 -11.66 -0.99 11.94
CA PHE A 59 -12.19 -0.96 13.30
C PHE A 59 -12.60 0.46 13.69
N THR A 60 -11.75 1.46 13.46
CA THR A 60 -12.05 2.83 13.87
C THR A 60 -13.20 3.44 13.06
N ASN A 61 -13.30 3.11 11.77
CA ASN A 61 -14.40 3.55 10.92
C ASN A 61 -15.75 2.93 11.33
N ASN A 62 -15.78 1.62 11.61
CA ASN A 62 -17.02 0.92 11.99
C ASN A 62 -17.55 1.31 13.37
N ASN A 63 -16.66 1.75 14.26
CA ASN A 63 -17.04 2.23 15.60
C ASN A 63 -17.35 3.73 15.62
N GLY A 64 -17.41 4.40 14.46
CA GLY A 64 -17.73 5.83 14.38
C GLY A 64 -16.71 6.73 15.07
N LEU A 65 -15.47 6.28 15.23
CA LEU A 65 -14.41 7.03 15.91
C LEU A 65 -13.83 8.15 15.04
N TRP A 66 -14.30 8.27 13.79
CA TRP A 66 -13.89 9.27 12.82
C TRP A 66 -15.10 9.88 12.14
N ASP A 67 -15.05 11.19 11.94
CA ASP A 67 -16.07 11.95 11.19
C ASP A 67 -15.81 11.90 9.67
N VAL A 68 -15.34 10.75 9.16
CA VAL A 68 -15.10 10.55 7.72
C VAL A 68 -16.39 10.04 7.09
N PRO A 69 -16.86 10.64 5.99
CA PRO A 69 -18.00 10.10 5.25
C PRO A 69 -17.73 8.64 4.88
N TYR A 70 -18.78 7.81 4.98
CA TYR A 70 -18.94 6.36 4.68
C TYR A 70 -18.20 5.75 3.47
N ARG A 71 -17.34 6.47 2.74
CA ARG A 71 -16.59 6.02 1.56
C ARG A 71 -15.38 5.14 1.86
N LEU A 72 -14.99 4.93 3.12
CA LEU A 72 -13.84 4.11 3.50
C LEU A 72 -14.18 2.63 3.80
N VAL A 73 -15.45 2.24 3.65
CA VAL A 73 -16.00 0.98 4.19
C VAL A 73 -15.30 -0.30 3.71
N SER A 74 -14.70 -0.35 2.51
CA SER A 74 -14.12 -1.61 2.02
C SER A 74 -12.60 -1.76 2.22
N ALA A 75 -11.87 -0.66 2.50
CA ALA A 75 -10.41 -0.60 2.65
C ALA A 75 -9.66 -1.72 1.87
N PRO A 76 -9.84 -1.81 0.53
CA PRO A 76 -9.50 -3.03 -0.17
C PRO A 76 -7.99 -3.19 -0.28
N MET A 77 -7.56 -4.45 -0.29
CA MET A 77 -6.18 -4.86 -0.33
C MET A 77 -5.98 -5.79 -1.51
N TYR A 78 -5.00 -5.48 -2.35
CA TYR A 78 -4.65 -6.27 -3.52
C TYR A 78 -3.15 -6.47 -3.58
N ASP A 79 -2.69 -7.57 -4.16
CA ASP A 79 -1.32 -7.69 -4.61
C ASP A 79 -1.12 -7.07 -6.02
N ALA A 80 0.12 -6.81 -6.39
CA ALA A 80 0.42 -6.17 -7.68
C ALA A 80 0.01 -6.99 -8.92
N ARG A 81 -0.13 -8.33 -8.80
CA ARG A 81 -0.62 -9.18 -9.89
C ARG A 81 -2.13 -9.08 -10.05
N GLU A 82 -2.86 -8.97 -8.95
CA GLU A 82 -4.30 -8.71 -8.93
C GLU A 82 -4.62 -7.37 -9.59
N ILE A 83 -3.85 -6.30 -9.29
CA ILE A 83 -3.99 -4.99 -9.97
C ILE A 83 -3.91 -5.16 -11.48
N ALA A 84 -2.89 -5.89 -11.95
CA ALA A 84 -2.67 -6.09 -13.37
C ALA A 84 -3.69 -7.04 -14.01
N SER A 85 -4.44 -7.82 -13.22
CA SER A 85 -5.59 -8.59 -13.70
C SER A 85 -6.82 -7.69 -13.83
N ILE A 86 -7.09 -6.87 -12.81
CA ILE A 86 -8.21 -5.92 -12.77
C ILE A 86 -8.10 -4.87 -13.89
N SER A 87 -6.88 -4.49 -14.27
CA SER A 87 -6.63 -3.49 -15.32
C SER A 87 -7.20 -3.86 -16.69
N LYS A 88 -7.49 -5.14 -16.93
CA LYS A 88 -8.13 -5.63 -18.16
C LYS A 88 -9.58 -5.15 -18.30
N ASP A 89 -10.25 -4.88 -17.17
CA ASP A 89 -11.56 -4.26 -17.14
C ASP A 89 -11.39 -2.76 -16.85
N PHE A 90 -11.63 -1.95 -17.87
CA PHE A 90 -11.49 -0.50 -17.79
C PHE A 90 -12.34 0.13 -16.68
N GLN A 91 -13.58 -0.35 -16.47
CA GLN A 91 -14.47 0.22 -15.45
C GLN A 91 -14.00 -0.20 -14.05
N ALA A 92 -13.64 -1.46 -13.87
CA ALA A 92 -13.12 -1.96 -12.60
C ALA A 92 -11.81 -1.24 -12.23
N PHE A 93 -10.91 -1.04 -13.20
CA PHE A 93 -9.65 -0.34 -12.98
C PHE A 93 -9.84 1.15 -12.68
N ARG A 94 -10.75 1.84 -13.38
CA ARG A 94 -11.11 3.22 -13.07
C ARG A 94 -11.67 3.36 -11.65
N LYS A 95 -12.51 2.41 -11.22
CA LYS A 95 -13.04 2.37 -9.86
C LYS A 95 -11.93 2.14 -8.83
N LEU A 96 -11.03 1.19 -9.07
CA LEU A 96 -9.88 0.90 -8.22
C LEU A 96 -8.96 2.13 -8.06
N LYS A 97 -8.63 2.82 -9.16
CA LYS A 97 -7.79 4.02 -9.16
C LYS A 97 -8.35 5.13 -8.27
N SER A 98 -9.66 5.34 -8.29
CA SER A 98 -10.37 6.42 -7.58
C SER A 98 -10.77 6.12 -6.13
N LEU A 99 -10.40 4.96 -5.58
CA LEU A 99 -10.69 4.62 -4.20
C LEU A 99 -10.01 5.62 -3.23
N PRO A 100 -10.72 6.13 -2.21
CA PRO A 100 -10.11 7.04 -1.23
C PRO A 100 -8.94 6.41 -0.47
N LEU A 101 -9.00 5.09 -0.24
CA LEU A 101 -8.00 4.31 0.48
C LEU A 101 -7.72 3.00 -0.27
N LEU A 102 -6.44 2.67 -0.43
CA LEU A 102 -5.99 1.44 -1.07
C LEU A 102 -4.80 0.84 -0.34
N PHE A 103 -4.83 -0.47 -0.11
CA PHE A 103 -3.69 -1.25 0.34
C PHE A 103 -3.14 -2.08 -0.82
N LEU A 104 -1.82 -2.00 -1.06
CA LEU A 104 -1.12 -2.73 -2.09
C LEU A 104 -0.02 -3.57 -1.47
N ASP A 105 -0.19 -4.89 -1.46
CA ASP A 105 0.81 -5.82 -0.92
C ASP A 105 1.78 -6.27 -2.01
N ASP A 106 3.02 -6.52 -1.59
CA ASP A 106 4.00 -7.25 -2.40
C ASP A 106 4.29 -6.61 -3.78
N LEU A 107 4.35 -5.28 -3.81
CA LEU A 107 4.76 -4.50 -4.98
C LEU A 107 6.14 -4.94 -5.44
N GLY A 108 6.33 -5.13 -6.74
CA GLY A 108 7.61 -5.48 -7.34
C GLY A 108 7.72 -6.91 -7.86
N LYS A 109 6.74 -7.78 -7.60
CA LYS A 109 6.71 -9.17 -8.11
C LYS A 109 6.02 -9.35 -9.46
N GLU A 110 5.35 -8.31 -9.94
CA GLU A 110 4.65 -8.29 -11.22
C GLU A 110 5.59 -7.86 -12.37
N PRO A 111 5.34 -8.30 -13.61
CA PRO A 111 6.00 -7.73 -14.78
C PRO A 111 5.61 -6.25 -14.90
N THR A 112 6.61 -5.37 -15.08
CA THR A 112 6.40 -3.92 -15.16
C THR A 112 5.55 -3.54 -16.38
N GLU A 113 5.80 -4.22 -17.50
CA GLU A 113 5.14 -4.02 -18.78
C GLU A 113 4.40 -5.29 -19.19
N ARG A 114 3.24 -5.13 -19.82
CA ARG A 114 2.48 -6.21 -20.44
C ARG A 114 2.10 -5.83 -21.87
N VAL A 115 2.27 -6.77 -22.79
CA VAL A 115 1.79 -6.62 -24.16
C VAL A 115 0.37 -7.16 -24.24
N GLU A 116 -0.60 -6.29 -24.46
CA GLU A 116 -2.00 -6.65 -24.72
C GLU A 116 -2.42 -6.09 -26.07
N TYR A 117 -2.81 -6.96 -27.00
CA TYR A 117 -3.23 -6.58 -28.35
C TYR A 117 -2.23 -5.66 -29.09
N GLY A 118 -0.92 -5.84 -28.85
CA GLY A 118 0.13 -5.01 -29.43
C GLY A 118 0.43 -3.71 -28.68
N ASN A 119 -0.34 -3.37 -27.64
CA ASN A 119 -0.09 -2.23 -26.77
C ASN A 119 0.72 -2.64 -25.54
N ILE A 120 1.72 -1.84 -25.18
CA ILE A 120 2.46 -1.97 -23.92
C ILE A 120 1.66 -1.22 -22.85
N THR A 121 1.28 -1.93 -21.79
CA THR A 121 0.58 -1.37 -20.62
C THR A 121 1.43 -1.49 -19.37
N THR A 122 1.31 -0.54 -18.45
CA THR A 122 2.03 -0.52 -17.16
C THR A 122 1.04 -0.32 -16.00
N PRO A 123 0.12 -1.27 -15.74
CA PRO A 123 -1.04 -1.02 -14.88
C PRO A 123 -0.72 -0.52 -13.47
N VAL A 124 0.34 -1.04 -12.86
CA VAL A 124 0.75 -0.64 -11.51
C VAL A 124 1.35 0.77 -11.50
N VAL A 125 2.10 1.13 -12.54
CA VAL A 125 2.61 2.50 -12.72
C VAL A 125 1.43 3.45 -12.89
N GLU A 126 0.52 3.16 -13.82
CA GLU A 126 -0.66 3.98 -14.08
C GLU A 126 -1.55 4.18 -12.84
N LEU A 127 -1.71 3.12 -12.02
CA LEU A 127 -2.43 3.18 -10.76
C LEU A 127 -1.74 4.14 -9.77
N LEU A 128 -0.42 3.98 -9.58
CA LEU A 128 0.33 4.76 -8.62
C LEU A 128 0.43 6.24 -9.03
N GLU A 129 0.60 6.52 -10.33
CA GLU A 129 0.61 7.89 -10.87
C GLU A 129 -0.75 8.58 -10.68
N TYR A 130 -1.85 7.94 -11.07
CA TYR A 130 -3.18 8.52 -10.87
C TYR A 130 -3.44 8.84 -9.40
N ARG A 131 -3.09 7.93 -8.49
CA ARG A 131 -3.31 8.11 -7.05
C ARG A 131 -2.42 9.19 -6.46
N TYR A 132 -1.21 9.36 -7.00
CA TYR A 132 -0.32 10.47 -6.66
C TYR A 132 -0.93 11.82 -7.08
N GLU A 133 -1.31 11.95 -8.35
CA GLU A 133 -1.89 13.19 -8.90
C GLU A 133 -3.16 13.62 -8.16
N ASN A 134 -3.93 12.66 -7.66
CA ASN A 134 -5.17 12.88 -6.93
C ASN A 134 -5.02 12.82 -5.40
N MET A 135 -3.79 12.71 -4.89
CA MET A 135 -3.48 12.69 -3.45
C MET A 135 -4.27 11.63 -2.66
N LEU A 136 -4.51 10.45 -3.26
CA LEU A 136 -5.33 9.39 -2.68
C LEU A 136 -4.52 8.49 -1.74
N SER A 137 -5.09 8.18 -0.57
CA SER A 137 -4.41 7.45 0.51
C SER A 137 -3.99 6.04 0.06
N THR A 138 -2.70 5.75 0.08
CA THR A 138 -2.18 4.47 -0.43
C THR A 138 -1.13 3.87 0.50
N PHE A 139 -1.36 2.65 0.96
CA PHE A 139 -0.44 1.91 1.82
C PHE A 139 0.17 0.76 1.03
N VAL A 140 1.49 0.68 0.98
CA VAL A 140 2.21 -0.26 0.12
C VAL A 140 3.19 -1.09 0.93
N SER A 141 3.29 -2.38 0.63
CA SER A 141 4.42 -3.21 1.05
C SER A 141 5.24 -3.66 -0.17
N THR A 142 6.56 -3.75 -0.01
CA THR A 142 7.45 -4.23 -1.07
C THR A 142 8.73 -4.82 -0.52
N ASN A 143 9.23 -5.87 -1.17
CA ASN A 143 10.55 -6.43 -0.89
C ASN A 143 11.68 -5.67 -1.60
N LEU A 144 11.35 -4.68 -2.43
CA LEU A 144 12.31 -3.85 -3.14
C LEU A 144 12.84 -2.74 -2.21
N THR A 145 14.12 -2.43 -2.35
CA THR A 145 14.72 -1.23 -1.77
C THR A 145 14.19 0.04 -2.49
N PRO A 146 14.27 1.22 -1.86
CA PRO A 146 13.89 2.47 -2.52
C PRO A 146 14.57 2.70 -3.88
N SER A 147 15.84 2.31 -4.01
CA SER A 147 16.60 2.42 -5.26
C SER A 147 16.09 1.45 -6.33
N GLU A 148 15.66 0.24 -5.95
CA GLU A 148 15.04 -0.73 -6.87
C GLU A 148 13.64 -0.29 -7.30
N LEU A 149 12.84 0.27 -6.37
CA LEU A 149 11.56 0.89 -6.70
C LEU A 149 11.73 2.04 -7.68
N GLY A 150 12.70 2.93 -7.41
CA GLY A 150 13.01 4.05 -8.29
C GLY A 150 13.40 3.61 -9.69
N ARG A 151 14.15 2.51 -9.82
CA ARG A 151 14.49 1.91 -11.12
C ARG A 151 13.29 1.26 -11.80
N LYS A 152 12.50 0.48 -11.06
CA LYS A 152 11.38 -0.30 -11.62
C LYS A 152 10.19 0.56 -12.01
N TYR A 153 9.90 1.61 -11.24
CA TYR A 153 8.74 2.47 -11.43
C TYR A 153 9.11 3.95 -11.66
N GLN A 154 10.33 4.20 -12.15
CA GLN A 154 10.79 5.49 -12.68
C GLN A 154 10.66 6.68 -11.70
N ALA A 155 11.36 6.62 -10.56
CA ALA A 155 11.63 7.69 -9.57
C ALA A 155 10.43 8.48 -8.98
N ARG A 156 9.21 8.37 -9.51
CA ARG A 156 8.03 9.14 -9.06
C ARG A 156 7.39 8.57 -7.81
N ILE A 157 7.49 7.25 -7.60
CA ILE A 157 6.89 6.56 -6.45
C ILE A 157 7.77 6.62 -5.19
N ALA A 158 9.09 6.74 -5.36
CA ALA A 158 10.05 6.55 -4.27
C ALA A 158 10.41 7.82 -3.50
N THR A 159 10.14 9.01 -4.06
CA THR A 159 10.88 10.22 -3.65
C THR A 159 10.02 11.32 -3.03
N ASP A 160 8.72 11.43 -3.37
CA ASP A 160 7.87 12.49 -2.80
C ASP A 160 6.46 12.11 -2.34
N SER A 161 5.97 10.92 -2.67
CA SER A 161 4.57 10.52 -2.48
C SER A 161 4.32 9.75 -1.19
N MET A 162 5.29 8.88 -0.86
CA MET A 162 5.18 7.87 0.19
C MET A 162 6.43 7.91 1.05
N ARG A 163 6.26 8.05 2.36
CA ARG A 163 7.41 7.98 3.27
C ARG A 163 7.80 6.50 3.43
N CYS A 164 9.00 6.13 2.96
CA CYS A 164 9.60 4.82 3.27
C CYS A 164 10.07 4.86 4.72
N LEU A 165 9.49 3.99 5.55
CA LEU A 165 9.99 3.72 6.90
C LEU A 165 11.00 2.58 6.80
N LYS A 166 12.25 2.87 7.17
CA LYS A 166 13.30 1.86 7.35
C LYS A 166 13.29 1.37 8.79
#